data_AF-P06815-F1
#
_entry.id   AF-P06815-F1
#
_cell.length_a   1.000
_cell.length_b   1.000
_cell.length_c   1.000
_cell.angle_alpha   90.00
_cell.angle_beta   90.00
_cell.angle_gamma   90.00
#
_symmetry.space_group_name_H-M   'P 1'
#
loop_
_entity.id
_entity.type
_entity.pdbx_description
1 polymer ?
#
loop_
_entity_poly.entity_id
_entity_poly.type
_entity_poly.pdbx_seq_one_letter_code
_entity_poly.pdbx_strand_id
1 'polypeptide(L)'
;RESGCSFVLALMQKHRRRERRFGRDMETIGFAVYEVPRELVGQPALHLKRDFFLANASRARSEQFINLREVSTRFRLPPGEYVVVPSTFEPNKEGDFVLRFFSEKRAGTQELDDQIQANLPDEQVLSAEEIDENFKALFRQLAGEDLEISVRELQTILNRITSKHKDLRTKGFSMESCRSMVNLMDRDGNGKLGLVEFNILWNRIRNYLAIFRKFDLDKSGSMSAYEMRMAIESAGFKLNKKLYELIITRYSEPDLAVDFDNFVCCLVRLETMFRFFKTLDTDLDGVVTFDLFKWLQLTMFA
;
A
#
# COMPACT_ATOMS: atom_id res chain seq x y z
N ARG A 1 -1.80 31.69 -35.08
CA ARG A 1 -2.16 31.54 -33.64
C ARG A 1 -2.53 30.09 -33.44
N GLU A 2 -1.67 29.29 -32.81
CA GLU A 2 -2.00 27.89 -32.56
C GLU A 2 -3.31 27.78 -31.77
N SER A 3 -4.19 26.90 -32.25
CA SER A 3 -5.46 26.56 -31.62
C SER A 3 -5.18 25.83 -30.32
N GLY A 4 -5.08 26.57 -29.22
CA GLY A 4 -4.91 26.02 -27.87
C GLY A 4 -6.23 26.03 -27.10
N CYS A 5 -6.35 25.13 -26.13
CA CYS A 5 -7.42 25.07 -25.16
C CYS A 5 -7.07 25.93 -23.94
N SER A 6 -7.93 26.89 -23.60
CA SER A 6 -7.77 27.75 -22.42
C SER A 6 -8.40 27.09 -21.20
N PHE A 7 -7.68 27.03 -20.09
CA PHE A 7 -8.22 26.60 -18.80
C PHE A 7 -7.55 27.32 -17.63
N VAL A 8 -8.24 27.37 -16.49
CA VAL A 8 -7.71 27.84 -15.20
C VAL A 8 -7.61 26.65 -14.27
N LEU A 9 -6.44 26.47 -13.69
CA LEU A 9 -6.17 25.46 -12.67
C LEU A 9 -6.00 26.17 -11.32
N ALA A 10 -6.76 25.76 -10.31
CA ALA A 10 -6.73 26.36 -8.99
C ALA A 10 -6.58 25.29 -7.90
N LEU A 11 -5.47 25.35 -7.15
CA LEU A 11 -5.16 24.49 -6.01
C LEU A 11 -5.39 25.27 -4.72
N MET A 12 -6.31 24.80 -3.87
CA MET A 12 -6.61 25.41 -2.57
C MET A 12 -6.30 24.43 -1.44
N GLN A 13 -5.54 24.86 -0.42
CA GLN A 13 -5.38 24.12 0.83
C GLN A 13 -6.55 24.36 1.79
N LYS A 14 -7.04 23.30 2.43
CA LYS A 14 -8.21 23.34 3.34
C LYS A 14 -7.77 23.38 4.79
N HIS A 15 -8.67 23.84 5.66
CA HIS A 15 -8.62 23.73 7.12
C HIS A 15 -7.39 24.29 7.87
N ARG A 16 -6.37 24.85 7.20
CA ARG A 16 -5.15 25.42 7.83
C ARG A 16 -5.39 26.42 8.95
N ARG A 17 -6.49 27.21 8.90
CA ARG A 17 -6.85 28.12 10.01
C ARG A 17 -7.03 27.41 11.34
N ARG A 18 -7.48 26.14 11.33
CA ARG A 18 -7.63 25.31 12.54
C ARG A 18 -6.28 24.88 13.10
N GLU A 19 -5.23 24.83 12.28
CA GLU A 19 -3.89 24.41 12.69
C GLU A 19 -3.08 25.54 13.32
N ARG A 20 -3.50 26.80 13.16
CA ARG A 20 -2.87 27.97 13.81
C ARG A 20 -2.79 27.85 15.32
N ARG A 21 -3.72 27.13 15.95
CA ARG A 21 -3.69 26.83 17.39
C ARG A 21 -2.48 25.97 17.81
N PHE A 22 -1.85 25.28 16.86
CA PHE A 22 -0.62 24.50 17.04
C PHE A 22 0.61 25.21 16.44
N GLY A 23 0.52 26.50 16.12
CA GLY A 23 1.62 27.28 15.55
C GLY A 23 1.93 26.98 14.08
N ARG A 24 1.08 26.22 13.37
CA ARG A 24 1.23 25.96 11.93
C ARG A 24 0.52 27.02 11.11
N ASP A 25 1.12 27.45 10.01
CA ASP A 25 0.49 28.37 9.05
C ASP A 25 0.24 27.69 7.70
N MET A 26 -0.10 28.47 6.68
CA MET A 26 -0.25 27.99 5.30
C MET A 26 1.06 27.33 4.83
N GLU A 27 0.94 26.13 4.25
CA GLU A 27 2.08 25.49 3.60
C GLU A 27 2.35 26.13 2.24
N THR A 28 3.60 26.07 1.81
CA THR A 28 4.01 26.49 0.46
C THR A 28 3.51 25.46 -0.54
N ILE A 29 2.51 25.81 -1.34
CA ILE A 29 1.85 24.91 -2.29
C ILE A 29 2.06 25.35 -3.75
N GLY A 30 1.94 24.40 -4.66
CA GLY A 30 2.03 24.60 -6.09
C GLY A 30 1.60 23.35 -6.86
N PHE A 31 1.66 23.42 -8.17
CA PHE A 31 1.34 22.28 -9.02
C PHE A 31 2.15 22.29 -10.31
N ALA A 32 2.36 21.11 -10.89
CA ALA A 32 2.98 20.92 -12.18
C ALA A 32 2.05 20.16 -13.13
N VAL A 33 2.12 20.48 -14.42
CA VAL A 33 1.31 19.89 -15.48
C VAL A 33 2.24 19.22 -16.49
N TYR A 34 2.03 17.93 -16.73
CA TYR A 34 2.80 17.11 -17.67
C TYR A 34 1.89 16.66 -18.81
N GLU A 35 2.43 16.60 -20.02
CA GLU A 35 1.72 16.03 -21.17
C GLU A 35 1.79 14.50 -21.11
N VAL A 36 0.67 13.83 -21.34
CA VAL A 36 0.62 12.35 -21.37
C VAL A 36 1.27 11.85 -22.67
N PRO A 37 2.28 10.97 -22.59
CA PRO A 37 2.88 10.35 -23.77
C PRO A 37 1.83 9.57 -24.55
N ARG A 38 1.95 9.57 -25.88
CA ARG A 38 0.99 8.92 -26.80
C ARG A 38 0.71 7.46 -26.47
N GLU A 39 1.68 6.76 -25.88
CA GLU A 39 1.58 5.36 -25.48
C GLU A 39 0.59 5.14 -24.33
N LEU A 40 0.42 6.12 -23.45
CA LEU A 40 -0.45 6.06 -22.26
C LEU A 40 -1.83 6.71 -22.49
N VAL A 41 -2.01 7.42 -23.61
CA VAL A 41 -3.28 8.09 -23.93
C VAL A 41 -4.41 7.06 -24.01
N GLY A 42 -5.49 7.30 -23.25
CA GLY A 42 -6.65 6.41 -23.19
C GLY A 42 -6.45 5.12 -22.39
N GLN A 43 -5.28 4.90 -21.77
CA GLN A 43 -5.11 3.79 -20.84
C GLN A 43 -5.89 4.04 -19.54
N PRO A 44 -6.40 2.99 -18.87
CA PRO A 44 -7.06 3.13 -17.58
C PRO A 44 -6.13 3.80 -16.57
N ALA A 45 -6.72 4.60 -15.67
CA ALA A 45 -6.01 5.39 -14.69
C ALA A 45 -4.93 4.57 -13.99
N LEU A 46 -3.66 4.90 -14.25
CA LEU A 46 -2.50 4.27 -13.65
C LEU A 46 -1.71 5.34 -12.91
N HIS A 47 -1.33 5.05 -11.67
CA HIS A 47 -0.47 5.94 -10.92
C HIS A 47 0.93 6.00 -11.55
N LEU A 48 1.32 7.17 -12.05
CA LEU A 48 2.62 7.38 -12.69
C LEU A 48 3.76 7.30 -11.67
N LYS A 49 4.79 6.53 -12.01
CA LYS A 49 5.96 6.29 -11.15
C LYS A 49 7.05 7.34 -11.37
N ARG A 50 8.09 7.31 -10.52
CA ARG A 50 9.22 8.26 -10.54
C ARG A 50 9.85 8.41 -11.92
N ASP A 51 10.05 7.30 -12.64
CA ASP A 51 10.76 7.29 -13.93
C ASP A 51 10.04 8.13 -14.99
N PHE A 52 8.70 8.20 -14.93
CA PHE A 52 7.92 9.09 -15.79
C PHE A 52 8.33 10.55 -15.60
N PHE A 53 8.39 11.02 -14.34
CA PHE A 53 8.70 12.41 -14.03
C PHE A 53 10.17 12.76 -14.25
N LEU A 54 11.07 11.76 -14.22
CA LEU A 54 12.48 11.93 -14.59
C LEU A 54 12.67 12.06 -16.11
N ALA A 55 11.86 11.34 -16.90
CA ALA A 55 11.96 11.34 -18.36
C ALA A 55 11.18 12.48 -19.03
N ASN A 56 10.16 13.05 -18.38
CA ASN A 56 9.26 14.03 -18.97
C ASN A 56 9.36 15.39 -18.28
N ALA A 57 9.54 16.45 -19.07
CA ALA A 57 9.51 17.83 -18.57
C ALA A 57 8.06 18.31 -18.37
N SER A 58 7.83 19.14 -17.36
CA SER A 58 6.53 19.79 -17.16
C SER A 58 6.23 20.74 -18.33
N ARG A 59 5.04 20.62 -18.93
CA ARG A 59 4.57 21.53 -19.99
C ARG A 59 4.09 22.86 -19.45
N ALA A 60 3.53 22.85 -18.23
CA ALA A 60 3.10 24.02 -17.49
C ALA A 60 3.27 23.78 -15.98
N ARG A 61 3.28 24.84 -15.19
CA ARG A 61 3.37 24.79 -13.73
C ARG A 61 2.82 26.08 -13.13
N SER A 62 2.48 26.07 -11.85
CA SER A 62 2.23 27.30 -11.10
C SER A 62 3.47 28.20 -11.18
N GLU A 63 3.27 29.52 -11.31
CA GLU A 63 4.36 30.49 -11.46
C GLU A 63 5.38 30.40 -10.32
N GLN A 64 4.88 30.24 -9.10
CA GLN A 64 5.67 30.07 -7.89
C GLN A 64 4.97 29.08 -6.96
N PHE A 65 5.76 28.33 -6.19
CA PHE A 65 5.29 27.67 -4.98
C PHE A 65 5.19 28.73 -3.89
N ILE A 66 3.99 28.98 -3.38
CA ILE A 66 3.73 30.08 -2.45
C ILE A 66 2.81 29.65 -1.31
N ASN A 67 3.02 30.23 -0.13
CA ASN A 67 2.28 29.97 1.11
C ASN A 67 0.94 30.72 1.18
N LEU A 68 0.14 30.64 0.10
CA LEU A 68 -1.21 31.19 0.05
C LEU A 68 -2.27 30.10 0.24
N ARG A 69 -3.47 30.49 0.65
CA ARG A 69 -4.61 29.56 0.75
C ARG A 69 -4.92 28.90 -0.59
N GLU A 70 -4.75 29.63 -1.69
CA GLU A 70 -5.02 29.18 -3.04
C GLU A 70 -3.96 29.70 -4.01
N VAL A 71 -3.49 28.82 -4.89
CA VAL A 71 -2.64 29.14 -6.03
C VAL A 71 -3.43 28.81 -7.29
N SER A 72 -3.64 29.81 -8.15
CA SER A 72 -4.36 29.64 -9.41
C SER A 72 -3.56 30.23 -10.57
N THR A 73 -3.64 29.57 -11.73
CA THR A 73 -2.94 30.01 -12.94
C THR A 73 -3.79 29.67 -14.16
N ARG A 74 -3.85 30.62 -15.11
CA ARG A 74 -4.51 30.43 -16.40
C ARG A 74 -3.50 29.90 -17.41
N PHE A 75 -3.83 28.80 -18.07
CA PHE A 75 -3.02 28.18 -19.10
C PHE A 75 -3.73 28.16 -20.44
N ARG A 76 -2.92 28.05 -21.50
CA ARG A 76 -3.35 27.73 -22.85
C ARG A 76 -2.42 26.66 -23.40
N LEU A 77 -2.92 25.43 -23.52
CA LEU A 77 -2.15 24.28 -23.98
C LEU A 77 -2.76 23.69 -25.26
N PRO A 78 -1.99 23.01 -26.13
CA PRO A 78 -2.55 22.27 -27.26
C PRO A 78 -3.59 21.22 -26.80
N PRO A 79 -4.56 20.84 -27.64
CA PRO A 79 -5.46 19.74 -27.34
C PRO A 79 -4.69 18.45 -27.05
N GLY A 80 -5.02 17.77 -25.95
CA GLY A 80 -4.34 16.55 -25.50
C GLY A 80 -4.73 16.17 -24.08
N GLU A 81 -4.16 15.09 -23.58
CA GLU A 81 -4.30 14.64 -22.19
C GLU A 81 -3.12 15.13 -21.35
N TYR A 82 -3.41 15.56 -20.12
CA TYR A 82 -2.41 16.14 -19.23
C TYR A 82 -2.58 15.58 -17.81
N VAL A 83 -1.47 15.38 -17.12
CA VAL A 83 -1.44 15.02 -15.70
C VAL A 83 -1.10 16.24 -14.88
N VAL A 84 -1.91 16.48 -13.85
CA VAL A 84 -1.66 17.55 -12.87
C VAL A 84 -1.21 16.93 -11.56
N VAL A 85 -0.05 17.36 -11.07
CA VAL A 85 0.52 16.95 -9.79
C VAL A 85 0.46 18.13 -8.82
N PRO A 86 -0.53 18.19 -7.91
CA PRO A 86 -0.55 19.16 -6.82
C PRO A 86 0.36 18.70 -5.67
N SER A 87 1.17 19.59 -5.11
CA SER A 87 2.04 19.27 -3.99
C SER A 87 2.33 20.47 -3.10
N THR A 88 2.85 20.19 -1.91
CA THR A 88 3.65 21.15 -1.15
C THR A 88 5.05 21.25 -1.74
N PHE A 89 5.79 22.28 -1.37
CA PHE A 89 7.18 22.45 -1.80
C PHE A 89 8.10 21.42 -1.13
N GLU A 90 8.01 21.30 0.19
CA GLU A 90 8.72 20.27 0.95
C GLU A 90 7.87 18.99 1.03
N PRO A 91 8.49 17.79 1.00
CA PRO A 91 7.79 16.54 1.26
C PRO A 91 7.34 16.45 2.73
N ASN A 92 6.52 15.44 3.03
CA ASN A 92 6.06 15.12 4.40
C ASN A 92 5.26 16.25 5.09
N LYS A 93 4.64 17.14 4.30
CA LYS A 93 3.67 18.11 4.79
C LYS A 93 2.27 17.58 4.59
N GLU A 94 1.59 17.29 5.69
CA GLU A 94 0.19 16.85 5.65
C GLU A 94 -0.73 18.04 5.37
N GLY A 95 -1.78 17.79 4.59
CA GLY A 95 -2.79 18.80 4.33
C GLY A 95 -3.85 18.35 3.33
N ASP A 96 -5.09 18.71 3.62
CA ASP A 96 -6.19 18.55 2.68
C ASP A 96 -6.15 19.64 1.60
N PHE A 97 -6.55 19.30 0.39
CA PHE A 97 -6.64 20.27 -0.70
C PHE A 97 -7.88 20.07 -1.59
N VAL A 98 -8.18 21.08 -2.41
CA VAL A 98 -9.15 21.02 -3.50
C VAL A 98 -8.46 21.49 -4.76
N LEU A 99 -8.54 20.69 -5.82
CA LEU A 99 -8.12 21.08 -7.16
C LEU A 99 -9.37 21.38 -8.00
N ARG A 100 -9.40 22.54 -8.65
CA ARG A 100 -10.51 22.96 -9.53
C ARG A 100 -10.00 23.29 -10.91
N PHE A 101 -10.77 22.88 -11.92
CA PHE A 101 -10.51 23.09 -13.33
C PHE A 101 -11.64 23.94 -13.92
N PHE A 102 -11.31 25.04 -14.56
CA PHE A 102 -12.26 25.87 -15.31
C PHE A 102 -11.78 26.01 -16.74
N SER A 103 -12.39 25.28 -17.67
CA SER A 103 -12.04 25.31 -19.08
C SER A 103 -13.05 26.10 -19.91
N GLU A 104 -12.58 26.77 -20.97
CA GLU A 104 -13.45 27.52 -21.89
C GLU A 104 -14.38 26.58 -22.69
N LYS A 105 -13.91 25.38 -22.99
CA LYS A 105 -14.65 24.30 -23.64
C LYS A 105 -14.76 23.10 -22.70
N ARG A 106 -15.64 22.14 -23.01
CA ARG A 106 -15.72 20.88 -22.24
C ARG A 106 -14.36 20.20 -22.20
N ALA A 107 -13.89 19.89 -21.00
CA ALA A 107 -12.68 19.12 -20.75
C ALA A 107 -13.03 18.05 -19.71
N GLY A 108 -12.69 16.79 -20.01
CA GLY A 108 -12.82 15.70 -19.05
C GLY A 108 -11.76 15.82 -17.97
N THR A 109 -12.12 15.53 -16.73
CA THR A 109 -11.19 15.48 -15.60
C THR A 109 -11.44 14.21 -14.82
N GLN A 110 -10.37 13.49 -14.48
CA GLN A 110 -10.45 12.26 -13.70
C GLN A 110 -9.28 12.22 -12.71
N GLU A 111 -9.51 11.59 -11.56
CA GLU A 111 -8.44 11.26 -10.62
C GLU A 111 -7.58 10.14 -11.21
N LEU A 112 -6.27 10.38 -11.30
CA LEU A 112 -5.32 9.41 -11.84
C LEU A 112 -4.69 8.60 -10.70
N ASP A 113 -5.23 7.41 -10.46
CA ASP A 113 -4.78 6.52 -9.39
C ASP A 113 -5.08 5.06 -9.73
N ASP A 114 -4.41 4.13 -9.04
CA ASP A 114 -4.53 2.71 -9.31
C ASP A 114 -5.91 2.16 -8.90
N GLN A 115 -6.46 1.25 -9.70
CA GLN A 115 -7.62 0.46 -9.28
C GLN A 115 -7.22 -0.62 -8.27
N ILE A 116 -8.17 -0.93 -7.38
CA ILE A 116 -7.98 -1.93 -6.33
C ILE A 116 -7.96 -3.32 -6.96
N GLN A 117 -6.83 -4.02 -6.87
CA GLN A 117 -6.65 -5.35 -7.41
C GLN A 117 -5.66 -6.15 -6.57
N ALA A 118 -5.91 -7.46 -6.45
CA ALA A 118 -4.97 -8.40 -5.82
C ALA A 118 -4.73 -9.61 -6.73
N ASN A 119 -3.50 -9.71 -7.22
CA ASN A 119 -2.95 -10.85 -7.93
C ASN A 119 -2.26 -11.76 -6.90
N LEU A 120 -3.07 -12.52 -6.18
CA LEU A 120 -2.57 -13.48 -5.20
C LEU A 120 -1.95 -14.67 -5.94
N PRO A 121 -0.75 -15.13 -5.55
CA PRO A 121 -0.19 -16.33 -6.15
C PRO A 121 -1.08 -17.54 -5.86
N ASP A 122 -1.22 -18.42 -6.84
CA ASP A 122 -1.80 -19.74 -6.61
C ASP A 122 -0.94 -20.46 -5.57
N GLU A 123 -1.57 -20.89 -4.48
CA GLU A 123 -0.86 -21.60 -3.42
C GLU A 123 -0.47 -22.98 -3.93
N GLN A 124 0.82 -23.20 -4.15
CA GLN A 124 1.35 -24.55 -4.33
C GLN A 124 1.25 -25.28 -2.98
N VAL A 125 0.13 -25.97 -2.78
CA VAL A 125 -0.10 -26.81 -1.61
C VAL A 125 0.66 -28.12 -1.84
N LEU A 126 1.88 -28.19 -1.30
CA LEU A 126 2.62 -29.44 -1.25
C LEU A 126 1.90 -30.40 -0.30
N SER A 127 1.75 -31.64 -0.71
CA SER A 127 1.38 -32.73 0.18
C SER A 127 2.46 -32.90 1.26
N ALA A 128 2.09 -33.50 2.39
CA ALA A 128 3.04 -33.77 3.46
C ALA A 128 4.24 -34.61 2.98
N GLU A 129 4.07 -35.44 1.94
CA GLU A 129 5.12 -36.27 1.37
C GLU A 129 6.15 -35.46 0.57
N GLU A 130 5.71 -34.41 -0.13
CA GLU A 130 6.54 -33.54 -0.96
C GLU A 130 7.36 -32.52 -0.16
N ILE A 131 7.01 -32.29 1.11
CA ILE A 131 7.74 -31.37 1.99
C ILE A 131 9.10 -31.98 2.37
N ASP A 132 10.17 -31.20 2.19
CA ASP A 132 11.56 -31.58 2.49
C ASP A 132 11.72 -32.09 3.93
N GLU A 133 12.49 -33.17 4.09
CA GLU A 133 12.70 -33.80 5.40
C GLU A 133 13.39 -32.88 6.41
N ASN A 134 14.23 -31.93 5.96
CA ASN A 134 14.81 -30.95 6.88
C ASN A 134 13.74 -29.97 7.39
N PHE A 135 12.77 -29.61 6.55
CA PHE A 135 11.64 -28.78 6.98
C PHE A 135 10.72 -29.53 7.94
N LYS A 136 10.45 -30.82 7.69
CA LYS A 136 9.72 -31.67 8.64
C LYS A 136 10.45 -31.82 9.97
N ALA A 137 11.77 -32.02 9.95
CA ALA A 137 12.58 -32.08 11.16
C ALA A 137 12.54 -30.76 11.94
N LEU A 138 12.65 -29.63 11.23
CA LEU A 138 12.51 -28.30 11.82
C LEU A 138 11.11 -28.13 12.43
N PHE A 139 10.05 -28.50 11.72
CA PHE A 139 8.68 -28.45 12.23
C PHE A 139 8.52 -29.30 13.49
N ARG A 140 8.97 -30.57 13.51
CA ARG A 140 8.90 -31.45 14.69
C ARG A 140 9.69 -30.93 15.88
N GLN A 141 10.77 -30.19 15.65
CA GLN A 141 11.58 -29.61 16.72
C GLN A 141 10.92 -28.37 17.34
N LEU A 142 9.96 -27.78 16.64
CA LEU A 142 9.32 -26.51 16.99
C LEU A 142 7.86 -26.66 17.40
N ALA A 143 7.16 -27.66 16.86
CA ALA A 143 5.81 -28.04 17.23
C ALA A 143 5.81 -28.75 18.58
N GLY A 144 4.73 -28.56 19.34
CA GLY A 144 4.55 -29.19 20.64
C GLY A 144 4.29 -30.70 20.53
N GLU A 145 3.87 -31.30 21.65
CA GLU A 145 3.48 -32.72 21.70
C GLU A 145 2.30 -33.06 20.78
N ASP A 146 1.49 -32.06 20.42
CA ASP A 146 0.34 -32.15 19.53
C ASP A 146 0.70 -32.11 18.04
N LEU A 147 1.98 -31.90 17.69
CA LEU A 147 2.44 -31.72 16.30
C LEU A 147 1.76 -30.54 15.59
N GLU A 148 1.35 -29.53 16.34
CA GLU A 148 0.79 -28.28 15.84
C GLU A 148 1.60 -27.09 16.37
N ILE A 149 1.60 -25.98 15.63
CA ILE A 149 2.28 -24.75 16.06
C ILE A 149 1.21 -23.76 16.52
N SER A 150 1.19 -23.48 17.82
CA SER A 150 0.37 -22.40 18.38
C SER A 150 0.92 -21.01 18.04
N VAL A 151 0.10 -19.98 18.22
CA VAL A 151 0.50 -18.57 18.01
C VAL A 151 1.78 -18.20 18.79
N ARG A 152 1.92 -18.69 20.04
CA ARG A 152 3.09 -18.39 20.89
C ARG A 152 4.36 -19.09 20.39
N GLU A 153 4.22 -20.33 19.93
CA GLU A 153 5.32 -21.08 19.32
C GLU A 153 5.73 -20.40 18.02
N LEU A 154 4.77 -20.03 17.16
CA LEU A 154 5.03 -19.27 15.94
C LEU A 154 5.83 -17.99 16.22
N GLN A 155 5.42 -17.20 17.21
CA GLN A 155 6.16 -15.99 17.60
C GLN A 155 7.61 -16.31 17.99
N THR A 156 7.81 -17.33 18.82
CA THR A 156 9.14 -17.75 19.29
C THR A 156 10.03 -18.17 18.13
N ILE A 157 9.47 -18.94 17.19
CA ILE A 157 10.15 -19.42 15.98
C ILE A 157 10.56 -18.25 15.11
N LEU A 158 9.60 -17.40 14.75
CA LEU A 158 9.85 -16.27 13.85
C LEU A 158 10.85 -15.29 14.49
N ASN A 159 10.76 -15.00 15.78
CA ASN A 159 11.70 -14.10 16.45
C ASN A 159 13.12 -14.65 16.51
N ARG A 160 13.28 -15.95 16.75
CA ARG A 160 14.59 -16.61 16.70
C ARG A 160 15.22 -16.56 15.30
N ILE A 161 14.41 -16.55 14.25
CA ILE A 161 14.88 -16.50 12.86
C ILE A 161 15.17 -15.05 12.48
N THR A 162 14.24 -14.14 12.74
CA THR A 162 14.40 -12.70 12.50
C THR A 162 15.62 -12.14 13.22
N SER A 163 15.94 -12.59 14.44
CA SER A 163 17.14 -12.16 15.17
C SER A 163 18.46 -12.54 14.48
N LYS A 164 18.46 -13.49 13.54
CA LYS A 164 19.64 -13.84 12.71
C LYS A 164 19.86 -12.85 11.57
N HIS A 165 18.83 -12.07 11.20
CA HIS A 165 18.87 -11.08 10.14
C HIS A 165 19.19 -9.69 10.72
N LYS A 166 20.49 -9.43 10.94
CA LYS A 166 20.98 -8.17 11.53
C LYS A 166 20.73 -6.92 10.67
N ASP A 167 20.37 -7.13 9.41
CA ASP A 167 19.99 -6.10 8.46
C ASP A 167 18.59 -5.52 8.73
N LEU A 168 17.74 -6.21 9.48
CA LEU A 168 16.37 -5.77 9.74
C LEU A 168 16.29 -4.89 11.00
N ARG A 169 15.65 -3.73 10.88
CA ARG A 169 15.30 -2.86 12.01
C ARG A 169 13.98 -3.30 12.60
N THR A 170 13.98 -4.26 13.54
CA THR A 170 12.74 -4.79 14.13
C THR A 170 12.92 -5.23 15.59
N LYS A 171 11.83 -5.20 16.36
CA LYS A 171 11.74 -5.75 17.72
C LYS A 171 11.37 -7.25 17.71
N GLY A 172 11.18 -7.83 16.54
CA GLY A 172 10.56 -9.13 16.36
C GLY A 172 9.04 -9.03 16.14
N PHE A 173 8.46 -10.11 15.67
CA PHE A 173 7.04 -10.29 15.47
C PHE A 173 6.24 -10.15 16.77
N SER A 174 5.21 -9.32 16.71
CA SER A 174 4.21 -9.19 17.75
C SER A 174 3.28 -10.42 17.80
N MET A 175 2.63 -10.63 18.96
CA MET A 175 1.60 -11.66 19.09
C MET A 175 0.43 -11.43 18.13
N GLU A 176 0.13 -10.17 17.81
CA GLU A 176 -0.97 -9.82 16.92
C GLU A 176 -0.65 -10.23 15.47
N SER A 177 0.56 -9.94 15.00
CA SER A 177 1.02 -10.38 13.69
C SER A 177 0.96 -11.90 13.57
N CYS A 178 1.41 -12.63 14.61
CA CYS A 178 1.33 -14.08 14.64
C CYS A 178 -0.12 -14.60 14.65
N ARG A 179 -1.06 -13.92 15.33
CA ARG A 179 -2.49 -14.28 15.25
C ARG A 179 -3.04 -14.10 13.84
N SER A 180 -2.77 -12.95 13.21
CA SER A 180 -3.22 -12.71 11.83
C SER A 180 -2.64 -13.73 10.85
N MET A 181 -1.38 -14.15 11.04
CA MET A 181 -0.76 -15.20 10.24
C MET A 181 -1.43 -16.56 10.42
N VAL A 182 -1.70 -16.95 11.68
CA VAL A 182 -2.41 -18.20 11.96
C VAL A 182 -3.79 -18.15 11.32
N ASN A 183 -4.55 -17.07 11.54
CA ASN A 183 -5.90 -16.93 10.99
C ASN A 183 -5.97 -16.96 9.45
N LEU A 184 -4.92 -16.51 8.76
CA LEU A 184 -4.85 -16.62 7.29
C LEU A 184 -4.62 -18.07 6.82
N MET A 185 -3.95 -18.88 7.64
CA MET A 185 -3.46 -20.22 7.26
C MET A 185 -4.27 -21.37 7.84
N ASP A 186 -4.92 -21.17 8.98
CA ASP A 186 -5.74 -22.12 9.73
C ASP A 186 -7.01 -22.48 8.95
N ARG A 187 -6.93 -23.54 8.15
CA ARG A 187 -8.02 -23.98 7.27
C ARG A 187 -9.02 -24.87 7.99
N ASP A 188 -8.59 -25.54 9.06
CA ASP A 188 -9.43 -26.45 9.84
C ASP A 188 -10.10 -25.76 11.04
N GLY A 189 -9.67 -24.54 11.39
CA GLY A 189 -10.25 -23.69 12.41
C GLY A 189 -9.84 -24.07 13.83
N ASN A 190 -8.75 -24.82 14.01
CA ASN A 190 -8.27 -25.26 15.32
C ASN A 190 -7.46 -24.18 16.08
N GLY A 191 -7.13 -23.05 15.44
CA GLY A 191 -6.36 -21.95 16.00
C GLY A 191 -4.84 -22.18 16.05
N LYS A 192 -4.34 -23.17 15.31
CA LYS A 192 -2.93 -23.57 15.24
C LYS A 192 -2.56 -23.91 13.79
N LEU A 193 -1.29 -24.27 13.57
CA LEU A 193 -0.79 -24.60 12.24
C LEU A 193 -0.24 -26.03 12.19
N GLY A 194 -0.82 -26.82 11.30
CA GLY A 194 -0.24 -28.11 10.89
C GLY A 194 1.00 -27.92 10.00
N LEU A 195 1.66 -29.04 9.67
CA LEU A 195 2.89 -29.04 8.85
C LEU A 195 2.71 -28.34 7.49
N VAL A 196 1.61 -28.62 6.80
CA VAL A 196 1.33 -28.08 5.46
C VAL A 196 1.06 -26.58 5.52
N GLU A 197 0.24 -26.14 6.48
CA GLU A 197 -0.11 -24.74 6.70
C GLU A 197 1.12 -23.92 7.09
N PHE A 198 1.95 -24.46 8.00
CA PHE A 198 3.21 -23.83 8.37
C PHE A 198 4.19 -23.75 7.20
N ASN A 199 4.27 -24.76 6.33
CA ASN A 199 5.10 -24.72 5.13
C ASN A 199 4.66 -23.61 4.16
N ILE A 200 3.35 -23.44 3.96
CA ILE A 200 2.80 -22.37 3.12
C ILE A 200 3.14 -21.01 3.74
N LEU A 201 2.88 -20.82 5.03
CA LEU A 201 3.21 -19.60 5.76
C LEU A 201 4.71 -19.27 5.66
N TRP A 202 5.56 -20.26 5.84
CA TRP A 202 7.00 -20.09 5.79
C TRP A 202 7.48 -19.59 4.42
N ASN A 203 6.97 -20.17 3.34
CA ASN A 203 7.30 -19.73 1.99
C ASN A 203 6.80 -18.29 1.72
N ARG A 204 5.65 -17.92 2.26
CA ARG A 204 5.13 -16.54 2.19
C ARG A 204 6.04 -15.56 2.91
N ILE A 205 6.43 -15.86 4.16
CA ILE A 205 7.34 -15.00 4.94
C ILE A 205 8.69 -14.85 4.24
N ARG A 206 9.23 -15.92 3.65
CA ARG A 206 10.45 -15.85 2.84
C ARG A 206 10.31 -14.94 1.63
N ASN A 207 9.18 -15.02 0.93
CA ASN A 207 8.89 -14.13 -0.19
C ASN A 207 8.77 -12.67 0.27
N TYR A 208 8.04 -12.41 1.36
CA TYR A 208 7.94 -11.07 1.94
C TYR A 208 9.30 -10.52 2.37
N LEU A 209 10.17 -11.35 2.95
CA LEU A 209 11.54 -10.94 3.29
C LEU A 209 12.36 -10.56 2.05
N ALA A 210 12.21 -11.30 0.94
CA ALA A 210 12.87 -10.97 -0.31
C ALA A 210 12.36 -9.64 -0.90
N ILE A 211 11.05 -9.41 -0.86
CA ILE A 211 10.44 -8.14 -1.28
C ILE A 211 10.92 -6.99 -0.39
N PHE A 212 10.88 -7.14 0.92
CA PHE A 212 11.33 -6.14 1.88
C PHE A 212 12.77 -5.70 1.59
N ARG A 213 13.70 -6.65 1.44
CA ARG A 213 15.10 -6.37 1.11
C ARG A 213 15.29 -5.71 -0.26
N LYS A 214 14.43 -6.02 -1.22
CA LYS A 214 14.50 -5.43 -2.56
C LYS A 214 14.11 -3.94 -2.55
N PHE A 215 13.18 -3.56 -1.68
CA PHE A 215 12.62 -2.20 -1.62
C PHE A 215 13.10 -1.36 -0.44
N ASP A 216 13.87 -1.91 0.49
CA ASP A 216 14.70 -1.14 1.43
C ASP A 216 15.89 -0.53 0.66
N LEU A 217 15.60 0.54 -0.11
CA LEU A 217 16.53 1.12 -1.08
C LEU A 217 17.67 1.86 -0.40
N ASP A 218 17.40 2.44 0.77
CA ASP A 218 18.37 3.12 1.60
C ASP A 218 19.11 2.20 2.58
N LYS A 219 18.72 0.92 2.65
CA LYS A 219 19.28 -0.10 3.56
C LYS A 219 19.15 0.31 5.03
N SER A 220 18.07 1.00 5.38
CA SER A 220 17.76 1.41 6.75
C SER A 220 17.31 0.23 7.62
N GLY A 221 17.00 -0.91 7.02
CA GLY A 221 16.36 -2.06 7.69
C GLY A 221 14.86 -1.86 7.91
N SER A 222 14.29 -0.79 7.34
CA SER A 222 12.88 -0.41 7.40
C SER A 222 12.42 0.12 6.05
N MET A 223 11.11 0.31 5.87
CA MET A 223 10.58 0.92 4.65
C MET A 223 9.90 2.25 4.95
N SER A 224 10.24 3.26 4.16
CA SER A 224 9.47 4.50 4.06
C SER A 224 8.11 4.27 3.40
N ALA A 225 7.20 5.25 3.50
CA ALA A 225 5.91 5.19 2.82
C ALA A 225 6.02 5.01 1.28
N TYR A 226 7.07 5.57 0.68
CA TYR A 226 7.33 5.42 -0.76
C TYR A 226 7.74 3.99 -1.12
N GLU A 227 8.63 3.39 -0.34
CA GLU A 227 9.09 2.01 -0.52
C GLU A 227 7.97 1.01 -0.26
N MET A 228 7.16 1.27 0.77
CA MET A 228 5.97 0.48 1.09
C MET A 228 5.00 0.41 -0.08
N ARG A 229 4.78 1.51 -0.82
CA ARG A 229 3.93 1.52 -2.01
C ARG A 229 4.45 0.56 -3.09
N MET A 230 5.74 0.58 -3.36
CA MET A 230 6.36 -0.29 -4.36
C MET A 230 6.41 -1.76 -3.90
N ALA A 231 6.64 -1.98 -2.61
CA ALA A 231 6.68 -3.31 -2.02
C ALA A 231 5.31 -4.01 -2.05
N ILE A 232 4.24 -3.29 -1.72
CA ILE A 232 2.85 -3.81 -1.80
C ILE A 232 2.48 -4.16 -3.26
N GLU A 233 2.84 -3.31 -4.21
CA GLU A 233 2.63 -3.60 -5.64
C GLU A 233 3.41 -4.83 -6.09
N SER A 234 4.67 -4.97 -5.66
CA SER A 234 5.48 -6.15 -5.95
C SER A 234 4.99 -7.42 -5.25
N ALA A 235 4.26 -7.29 -4.14
CA ALA A 235 3.59 -8.41 -3.47
C ALA A 235 2.29 -8.83 -4.18
N GLY A 236 1.87 -8.11 -5.23
CA GLY A 236 0.71 -8.43 -6.05
C GLY A 236 -0.53 -7.58 -5.78
N PHE A 237 -0.42 -6.53 -4.96
CA PHE A 237 -1.56 -5.68 -4.59
C PHE A 237 -1.45 -4.30 -5.22
N LYS A 238 -2.44 -3.92 -6.03
CA LYS A 238 -2.64 -2.53 -6.46
C LYS A 238 -3.76 -1.92 -5.64
N LEU A 239 -3.47 -0.77 -5.04
CA LEU A 239 -4.39 -0.07 -4.14
C LEU A 239 -4.42 1.40 -4.53
N ASN A 240 -5.53 2.08 -4.24
CA ASN A 240 -5.59 3.53 -4.38
C ASN A 240 -4.87 4.25 -3.23
N LYS A 241 -4.64 5.56 -3.42
CA LYS A 241 -4.01 6.48 -2.47
C LYS A 241 -4.66 6.43 -1.09
N LYS A 242 -6.01 6.39 -1.01
CA LYS A 242 -6.73 6.35 0.27
C LYS A 242 -6.37 5.10 1.09
N LEU A 243 -6.29 3.95 0.44
CA LEU A 243 -5.88 2.70 1.11
C LEU A 243 -4.40 2.74 1.52
N TYR A 244 -3.52 3.31 0.69
CA TYR A 244 -2.13 3.52 1.09
C TYR A 244 -2.01 4.45 2.30
N GLU A 245 -2.76 5.55 2.35
CA GLU A 245 -2.79 6.45 3.50
C GLU A 245 -3.24 5.73 4.78
N LEU A 246 -4.27 4.87 4.69
CA LEU A 246 -4.71 4.04 5.82
C LEU A 246 -3.65 3.04 6.26
N ILE A 247 -2.98 2.37 5.31
CA ILE A 247 -1.90 1.43 5.59
C ILE A 247 -0.75 2.12 6.33
N ILE A 248 -0.28 3.26 5.81
CA ILE A 248 0.80 4.01 6.44
C ILE A 248 0.37 4.49 7.84
N THR A 249 -0.84 5.02 7.98
CA THR A 249 -1.36 5.47 9.28
C THR A 249 -1.42 4.34 10.31
N ARG A 250 -1.72 3.11 9.88
CA ARG A 250 -1.93 1.97 10.78
C ARG A 250 -0.64 1.22 11.15
N TYR A 251 0.31 1.14 10.21
CA TYR A 251 1.47 0.25 10.28
C TYR A 251 2.83 0.97 10.32
N SER A 252 2.87 2.29 10.11
CA SER A 252 4.12 3.04 10.33
C SER A 252 4.34 3.34 11.81
N GLU A 253 5.59 3.30 12.22
CA GLU A 253 6.04 3.80 13.51
C GLU A 253 6.01 5.35 13.53
N PRO A 254 6.17 6.00 14.70
CA PRO A 254 6.13 7.46 14.80
C PRO A 254 7.13 8.22 13.91
N ASP A 255 8.18 7.56 13.43
CA ASP A 255 9.17 8.09 12.49
C ASP A 255 8.79 7.88 11.00
N LEU A 256 7.56 7.43 10.72
CA LEU A 256 7.01 7.11 9.40
C LEU A 256 7.67 5.92 8.69
N ALA A 257 8.49 5.14 9.41
CA ALA A 257 9.08 3.93 8.89
C ALA A 257 8.30 2.69 9.32
N VAL A 258 8.21 1.72 8.40
CA VAL A 258 7.51 0.44 8.58
C VAL A 258 8.57 -0.64 8.75
N ASP A 259 8.57 -1.31 9.90
CA ASP A 259 9.48 -2.42 10.13
C ASP A 259 8.96 -3.73 9.48
N PHE A 260 9.79 -4.78 9.55
CA PHE A 260 9.45 -6.05 8.93
C PHE A 260 8.20 -6.71 9.55
N ASP A 261 7.99 -6.59 10.86
CA ASP A 261 6.79 -7.12 11.54
C ASP A 261 5.53 -6.46 10.99
N ASN A 262 5.48 -5.12 11.02
CA ASN A 262 4.34 -4.36 10.52
C ASN A 262 4.10 -4.57 9.01
N PHE A 263 5.16 -4.70 8.21
CA PHE A 263 5.04 -5.00 6.79
C PHE A 263 4.35 -6.34 6.54
N VAL A 264 4.82 -7.40 7.20
CA VAL A 264 4.25 -8.74 7.03
C VAL A 264 2.83 -8.79 7.58
N CYS A 265 2.57 -8.19 8.74
CA CYS A 265 1.22 -8.09 9.31
C CYS A 265 0.25 -7.39 8.32
N CYS A 266 0.71 -6.31 7.68
CA CYS A 266 -0.06 -5.60 6.67
C CYS A 266 -0.40 -6.50 5.48
N LEU A 267 0.59 -7.19 4.89
CA LEU A 267 0.37 -8.05 3.72
C LEU A 267 -0.54 -9.24 4.04
N VAL A 268 -0.33 -9.89 5.20
CA VAL A 268 -1.19 -10.98 5.68
C VAL A 268 -2.62 -10.49 5.83
N ARG A 269 -2.85 -9.37 6.53
CA ARG A 269 -4.19 -8.82 6.72
C ARG A 269 -4.84 -8.43 5.39
N LEU A 270 -4.09 -7.80 4.49
CA LEU A 270 -4.58 -7.40 3.18
C LEU A 270 -5.01 -8.63 2.37
N GLU A 271 -4.21 -9.68 2.38
CA GLU A 271 -4.54 -10.93 1.72
C GLU A 271 -5.78 -11.61 2.30
N THR A 272 -5.87 -11.70 3.62
CA THR A 272 -7.04 -12.23 4.32
C THR A 272 -8.32 -11.51 3.85
N MET A 273 -8.29 -10.18 3.80
CA MET A 273 -9.43 -9.37 3.35
C MET A 273 -9.78 -9.61 1.88
N PHE A 274 -8.79 -9.69 0.98
CA PHE A 274 -9.05 -9.98 -0.43
C PHE A 274 -9.60 -11.39 -0.65
N ARG A 275 -9.08 -12.40 0.07
CA ARG A 275 -9.58 -13.78 -0.02
C ARG A 275 -11.02 -13.86 0.47
N PHE A 276 -11.32 -13.29 1.63
CA PHE A 276 -12.69 -13.25 2.15
C PHE A 276 -13.64 -12.54 1.18
N PHE A 277 -13.26 -11.38 0.65
CA PHE A 277 -14.09 -10.67 -0.31
C PHE A 277 -14.37 -11.53 -1.55
N LYS A 278 -13.34 -12.13 -2.16
CA LYS A 278 -13.49 -13.02 -3.33
C LYS A 278 -14.35 -14.25 -3.04
N THR A 279 -14.33 -14.80 -1.82
CA THR A 279 -15.19 -15.92 -1.43
C THR A 279 -16.66 -15.52 -1.31
N LEU A 280 -16.94 -14.25 -0.99
CA LEU A 280 -18.30 -13.74 -0.80
C LEU A 280 -18.90 -13.11 -2.06
N ASP A 281 -18.08 -12.53 -2.93
CA ASP A 281 -18.45 -11.92 -4.22
C ASP A 281 -18.62 -13.01 -5.29
N THR A 282 -19.68 -13.81 -5.16
CA THR A 282 -19.92 -14.98 -6.02
C THR A 282 -20.31 -14.63 -7.45
N ASP A 283 -20.85 -13.42 -7.67
CA ASP A 283 -21.29 -12.89 -8.96
C ASP A 283 -20.29 -11.92 -9.61
N LEU A 284 -19.19 -11.59 -8.92
CA LEU A 284 -18.07 -10.78 -9.42
C LEU A 284 -18.50 -9.36 -9.82
N ASP A 285 -19.49 -8.81 -9.11
CA ASP A 285 -19.99 -7.46 -9.34
C ASP A 285 -19.24 -6.40 -8.51
N GLY A 286 -18.37 -6.85 -7.59
CA GLY A 286 -17.60 -5.99 -6.70
C GLY A 286 -18.38 -5.51 -5.47
N VAL A 287 -19.53 -6.11 -5.16
CA VAL A 287 -20.40 -5.75 -4.03
C VAL A 287 -20.74 -7.00 -3.22
N VAL A 288 -20.31 -7.03 -1.96
CA VAL A 288 -20.68 -8.10 -1.02
C VAL A 288 -21.74 -7.62 -0.04
N THR A 289 -22.76 -8.44 0.20
CA THR A 289 -23.78 -8.21 1.23
C THR A 289 -23.63 -9.19 2.40
N PHE A 290 -23.75 -8.68 3.63
CA PHE A 290 -23.72 -9.47 4.86
C PHE A 290 -24.58 -8.81 5.93
N ASP A 291 -25.07 -9.61 6.88
CA ASP A 291 -25.76 -9.12 8.07
C ASP A 291 -24.76 -8.70 9.17
N LEU A 292 -25.30 -8.20 10.29
CA LEU A 292 -24.48 -7.77 11.43
C LEU A 292 -23.65 -8.92 12.00
N PHE A 293 -24.20 -10.14 12.06
CA PHE A 293 -23.49 -11.28 12.62
C PHE A 293 -22.28 -11.65 11.78
N LYS A 294 -22.45 -11.77 10.46
CA LYS A 294 -21.37 -12.07 9.52
C LYS A 294 -20.35 -10.93 9.46
N TRP A 295 -20.76 -9.67 9.56
CA TRP A 295 -19.84 -8.54 9.72
C TRP A 295 -18.98 -8.64 10.99
N LEU A 296 -19.60 -8.94 12.13
CA LEU A 296 -18.89 -9.10 13.40
C LEU A 296 -17.95 -10.31 13.37
N GLN A 297 -18.38 -11.42 12.77
CA GLN A 297 -17.49 -12.57 12.55
C GLN A 297 -16.27 -12.16 11.74
N LEU A 298 -16.44 -11.46 10.61
CA LEU A 298 -15.32 -11.03 9.76
C LEU A 298 -14.38 -10.06 10.47
N THR A 299 -14.91 -9.06 11.17
CA THR A 299 -14.10 -8.00 11.78
C THR A 299 -13.42 -8.39 13.09
N MET A 300 -13.99 -9.34 13.84
CA MET A 300 -13.42 -9.82 15.10
C MET A 300 -12.40 -10.94 14.90
N PHE A 301 -12.56 -11.75 13.85
CA PHE A 301 -11.60 -12.82 13.53
C PHE A 301 -10.40 -12.34 12.72
N ALA A 302 -10.50 -11.23 11.98
CA ALA A 302 -9.46 -10.78 11.06
C ALA A 302 -8.61 -9.63 11.60
#